data_AF-A0A399XMB8-F1
#
_entry.id   AF-A0A399XMB8-F1
#
_cell.length_a   1.000
_cell.length_b   1.000
_cell.length_c   1.000
_cell.angle_alpha   90.00
_cell.angle_beta   90.00
_cell.angle_gamma   90.00
#
_symmetry.space_group_name_H-M   'P 1'
#
loop_
_entity.id
_entity.type
_entity.pdbx_description
1 polymer ?
#
loop_
_entity_poly.entity_id
_entity_poly.type
_entity_poly.pdbx_seq_one_letter_code
_entity_poly.pdbx_strand_id
1 'polypeptide(L)' 'MAQHTRASHSISIDDLSDRATITVEEAASLLGLGRSAAYEAARRGQFPTRRLGRRLFVPVPALLEWLGSPASN' A
#
# COMPACT_ATOMS: atom_id res chain seq x y z
N MET A 1 -12.16 6.27 -20.40
CA MET A 1 -10.72 6.26 -20.06
C MET A 1 -10.36 7.25 -18.94
N ALA A 2 -11.30 7.62 -18.06
CA ALA A 2 -11.03 8.43 -16.88
C ALA A 2 -12.06 8.03 -15.81
N GLN A 3 -11.60 7.40 -14.74
CA GLN A 3 -12.45 7.09 -13.59
C GLN A 3 -11.75 7.59 -12.33
N HIS A 4 -11.84 8.90 -12.09
CA HIS A 4 -11.70 9.47 -10.75
C HIS A 4 -13.10 9.85 -10.29
N THR A 5 -13.81 8.89 -9.69
CA THR A 5 -15.02 9.21 -8.90
C THR A 5 -14.68 9.03 -7.43
N ARG A 6 -14.89 10.09 -6.65
CA ARG A 6 -14.74 10.10 -5.20
C ARG A 6 -15.95 9.37 -4.61
N ALA A 7 -15.80 8.09 -4.31
CA ALA A 7 -16.72 7.34 -3.48
C ALA A 7 -15.88 6.53 -2.50
N SER A 8 -16.29 6.46 -1.24
CA SER A 8 -15.70 5.69 -0.15
C SER A 8 -15.21 4.32 -0.64
N HIS A 9 -13.92 4.23 -0.97
CA HIS A 9 -13.36 3.07 -1.66
C HIS A 9 -12.72 2.18 -0.60
N SER A 10 -13.46 1.17 -0.14
CA SER A 10 -12.83 0.01 0.48
C SER A 10 -12.03 -0.68 -0.63
N ILE A 11 -10.76 -0.27 -0.77
CA ILE A 11 -9.80 -0.91 -1.68
C ILE A 11 -9.81 -2.40 -1.33
N SER A 12 -10.29 -3.23 -2.25
CA SER A 12 -10.33 -4.68 -2.10
C SER A 12 -8.99 -5.27 -2.53
N ILE A 13 -8.60 -6.42 -1.96
CA ILE A 13 -7.30 -7.05 -2.21
C ILE A 13 -7.08 -7.35 -3.71
N ASP A 14 -8.16 -7.58 -4.46
CA ASP A 14 -8.14 -7.81 -5.91
C ASP A 14 -7.74 -6.57 -6.73
N ASP A 15 -8.11 -5.34 -6.30
CA ASP A 15 -7.74 -4.09 -6.99
C ASP A 15 -6.24 -3.75 -6.81
N LEU A 16 -5.63 -4.30 -5.76
CA LEU A 16 -4.21 -4.18 -5.48
C LEU A 16 -3.38 -5.04 -6.45
N SER A 17 -3.87 -6.18 -6.90
CA SER A 17 -3.15 -7.06 -7.85
C SER A 17 -2.84 -6.38 -9.19
N ASP A 18 -3.69 -5.45 -9.64
CA ASP A 18 -3.46 -4.64 -10.85
C ASP A 18 -2.48 -3.47 -10.62
N ARG A 19 -2.09 -3.20 -9.36
CA ARG A 19 -1.20 -2.10 -8.98
C ARG A 19 0.14 -2.64 -8.51
N ALA A 20 1.21 -2.29 -9.21
CA ALA A 20 2.56 -2.68 -8.79
C ALA A 20 3.03 -1.99 -7.48
N THR A 21 2.54 -0.76 -7.23
CA THR A 21 2.97 0.07 -6.09
C THR A 21 1.83 0.93 -5.58
N ILE A 22 1.74 1.08 -4.26
CA ILE A 22 0.86 2.05 -3.58
C ILE A 22 1.67 3.04 -2.76
N THR A 23 1.02 4.11 -2.33
CA THR A 23 1.60 5.10 -1.42
C THR A 23 1.58 4.61 0.04
N VAL A 24 2.37 5.27 0.88
CA VAL A 24 2.36 5.00 2.33
C VAL A 24 1.00 5.30 2.96
N GLU A 25 0.26 6.29 2.44
CA GLU A 25 -1.09 6.62 2.93
C GLU A 25 -2.13 5.56 2.57
N GLU A 26 -2.06 5.00 1.36
CA GLU A 26 -2.90 3.88 0.96
C GLU A 26 -2.58 2.63 1.79
N ALA A 27 -1.29 2.32 1.99
CA ALA A 27 -0.87 1.25 2.89
C ALA A 27 -1.33 1.48 4.33
N ALA A 28 -1.29 2.73 4.82
CA ALA A 28 -1.80 3.09 6.14
C ALA A 28 -3.28 2.74 6.27
N SER A 29 -4.07 3.10 5.26
CA SER A 29 -5.50 2.85 5.21
C SER A 29 -5.82 1.36 5.20
N LEU A 30 -5.02 0.56 4.47
CA LEU A 30 -5.15 -0.90 4.43
C LEU A 30 -4.74 -1.55 5.77
N LEU A 31 -3.70 -1.06 6.41
CA LEU A 31 -3.19 -1.57 7.68
C LEU A 31 -4.00 -1.06 8.90
N GLY A 32 -4.99 -0.19 8.70
CA GLY A 32 -5.72 0.46 9.79
C GLY A 32 -4.86 1.42 10.63
N LEU A 33 -3.75 1.91 10.06
CA LEU A 33 -2.83 2.83 10.70
C LEU A 33 -3.18 4.29 10.36
N GLY A 34 -2.98 5.18 11.33
CA GLY A 34 -2.97 6.61 11.04
C GLY A 34 -1.79 7.00 10.14
N ARG A 35 -1.94 8.05 9.32
CA ARG A 35 -0.90 8.53 8.39
C ARG A 35 0.47 8.68 9.05
N SER A 36 0.54 9.32 10.20
CA SER A 36 1.80 9.52 10.93
C SER A 36 2.42 8.20 11.38
N ALA A 37 1.60 7.27 11.88
CA ALA A 37 2.06 5.95 12.31
C ALA A 37 2.61 5.13 11.13
N ALA A 38 1.98 5.21 9.96
CA ALA A 38 2.46 4.54 8.76
C ALA A 38 3.77 5.13 8.25
N TYR A 39 3.94 6.46 8.25
CA TYR A 39 5.22 7.07 7.88
C TYR A 39 6.34 6.73 8.87
N GLU A 40 6.05 6.67 10.17
CA GLU A 40 6.99 6.21 11.19
C GLU A 40 7.36 4.74 11.00
N ALA A 41 6.38 3.87 10.79
CA ALA A 41 6.59 2.45 10.54
C ALA A 41 7.36 2.22 9.23
N ALA A 42 7.10 3.02 8.18
CA ALA A 42 7.88 3.01 6.94
C ALA A 42 9.33 3.43 7.16
N ARG A 43 9.56 4.51 7.93
CA ARG A 43 10.91 4.97 8.31
C ARG A 43 11.67 3.95 9.15
N ARG A 44 10.96 3.21 10.01
CA ARG A 44 11.50 2.13 10.84
C ARG A 44 11.70 0.81 10.08
N GLY A 45 11.19 0.71 8.85
CA GLY A 45 11.25 -0.52 8.05
C GLY A 45 10.37 -1.65 8.59
N GLN A 46 9.27 -1.33 9.29
CA GLN A 46 8.35 -2.33 9.86
C GLN A 46 7.51 -3.06 8.80
N PHE A 47 7.35 -2.45 7.62
CA PHE A 47 6.66 -3.04 6.48
C PHE A 47 7.42 -2.69 5.19
N PRO A 48 7.22 -3.45 4.11
CA PRO A 48 8.07 -3.37 2.93
C PRO A 48 7.84 -2.06 2.18
N THR A 49 8.77 -1.11 2.33
CA THR A 49 8.76 0.15 1.59
C THR A 49 9.98 0.26 0.68
N ARG A 50 9.80 0.93 -0.45
CA ARG A 50 10.83 1.20 -1.44
C ARG A 50 10.87 2.68 -1.74
N ARG A 51 12.09 3.20 -1.77
CA ARG A 51 12.36 4.60 -2.11
C ARG A 51 13.00 4.65 -3.49
N LEU A 52 12.36 5.35 -4.40
CA LEU A 52 12.89 5.62 -5.74
C LEU A 52 13.19 7.12 -5.84
N GLY A 53 14.46 7.46 -5.71
CA GLY A 53 14.93 8.85 -5.65
C GLY A 53 14.30 9.61 -4.46
N ARG A 54 13.37 10.52 -4.78
CA ARG A 54 12.66 11.38 -3.81
C ARG A 54 11.29 10.82 -3.39
N ARG A 55 10.78 9.79 -4.07
CA ARG A 55 9.45 9.24 -3.82
C ARG A 55 9.54 7.97 -2.99
N LEU A 56 8.68 7.84 -2.00
CA LEU A 56 8.52 6.65 -1.16
C LEU A 56 7.22 5.95 -1.56
N PHE A 57 7.29 4.65 -1.83
CA PHE A 57 6.14 3.82 -2.16
C PHE A 57 6.26 2.45 -1.52
N VAL A 58 5.15 1.72 -1.50
CA VAL A 58 5.01 0.39 -0.93
C VAL A 58 4.72 -0.54 -2.11
N PRO A 59 5.66 -1.44 -2.49
CA PRO A 59 5.36 -2.46 -3.48
C PRO A 59 4.27 -3.39 -2.96
N VAL A 60 3.16 -3.46 -3.69
CA VAL A 60 2.02 -4.33 -3.36
C VAL A 60 2.41 -5.80 -3.20
N PRO A 61 3.16 -6.43 -4.13
CA PRO A 61 3.51 -7.84 -3.98
C PRO A 61 4.26 -8.12 -2.67
N ALA A 62 5.20 -7.25 -2.30
CA ALA A 62 5.92 -7.40 -1.04
C ALA A 62 5.01 -7.18 0.18
N LEU A 63 4.06 -6.23 0.10
CA LEU A 63 3.10 -5.98 1.17
C LEU A 63 2.17 -7.19 1.38
N LEU A 64 1.68 -7.79 0.29
CA LEU A 64 0.83 -8.98 0.33
C LEU A 64 1.60 -10.18 0.92
N GLU A 65 2.82 -10.41 0.45
CA GLU A 65 3.73 -11.43 1.01
C GLU A 65 3.97 -11.20 2.50
N TRP A 66 4.21 -9.96 2.91
CA TRP A 66 4.44 -9.60 4.32
C TRP A 66 3.20 -9.82 5.19
N LEU A 67 1.99 -9.62 4.65
CA LEU A 67 0.74 -9.88 5.35
C LEU A 67 0.43 -11.38 5.47
N GLY A 68 1.19 -12.25 4.81
CA GLY A 68 0.93 -13.70 4.81
C GLY A 68 -0.33 -14.09 4.04
N SER A 69 -0.95 -13.15 3.31
CA SER A 69 -1.98 -13.47 2.33
C SER A 69 -1.25 -13.89 1.06
N PRO A 70 -1.43 -15.12 0.54
CA PRO A 70 -0.93 -15.42 -0.79
C PRO A 70 -1.59 -14.41 -1.74
N ALA A 71 -0.79 -13.60 -2.42
CA ALA A 71 -1.26 -12.95 -3.64
C ALA A 71 -1.80 -14.10 -4.49
N SER A 72 -3.12 -14.15 -4.69
CA SER A 72 -3.79 -15.31 -5.27
C SER A 72 -3.18 -15.57 -6.64
N ASN A 73 -2.35 -16.63 -6.71
CA ASN A 73 -1.73 -17.10 -7.94
C ASN A 73 -2.75 -17.77 -8.86
#